data_AF-A0A966Y9M9-F1
#
_entry.id   AF-A0A966Y9M9-F1
#
_cell.length_a   1.000
_cell.length_b   1.000
_cell.length_c   1.000
_cell.angle_alpha   90.00
_cell.angle_beta   90.00
_cell.angle_gamma   90.00
#
_symmetry.space_group_name_H-M   'P 1'
#
loop_
_entity.id
_entity.type
_entity.pdbx_description
1 polymer ?
#
loop_
_entity_poly.entity_id
_entity_poly.type
_entity_poly.pdbx_seq_one_letter_code
_entity_poly.pdbx_strand_id
1 'polypeptide(L)'
;TRDEAPDWNPFTDHDQHRVFGPAPGEYGVAMQGALDDYSDAGVVDAGTAWLAQSSWSIDGDNMDHAPAQIAERVKAADTFVHLQDLSESDVLMAADYAAHEAGFAAAKAQFGQQATLYHLDTTNPSAPKARTLKEEIAKTVMARAANPDWINGMMRHGFRGGAEMAATLDHMGAFANLAKLVEAHHFDRYFQETLGRDDVVDFLREHNPQALDAMIERFHALAEAGLWITRRNSISSELAQLRQSHA
;
A
#
# COMPACT_ATOMS: atom_id res chain seq x y z
N THR A 1 32.97 12.81 -16.79
CA THR A 1 31.83 13.74 -16.67
C THR A 1 31.62 14.39 -18.02
N ARG A 2 30.39 14.80 -18.37
CA ARG A 2 30.18 15.70 -19.52
C ARG A 2 30.36 17.13 -19.00
N ASP A 3 31.07 17.98 -19.73
CA ASP A 3 31.28 19.38 -19.36
C ASP A 3 30.01 20.18 -19.70
N GLU A 4 29.06 20.16 -18.76
CA GLU A 4 27.72 20.72 -18.89
C GLU A 4 27.41 21.55 -17.64
N ALA A 5 26.64 22.63 -17.82
CA ALA A 5 26.28 23.51 -16.71
C ALA A 5 25.32 22.80 -15.72
N PRO A 6 25.45 23.00 -14.40
CA PRO A 6 24.66 22.29 -13.39
C PRO A 6 23.13 22.49 -13.48
N ASP A 7 22.68 23.61 -14.06
CA ASP A 7 21.27 23.89 -14.33
C ASP A 7 20.69 23.05 -15.49
N TRP A 8 21.55 22.54 -16.37
CA TRP A 8 21.18 21.65 -17.47
C TRP A 8 21.43 20.17 -17.18
N ASN A 9 22.39 19.87 -16.29
CA ASN A 9 22.75 18.51 -15.91
C ASN A 9 22.79 18.35 -14.38
N PRO A 10 21.75 17.76 -13.77
CA PRO A 10 21.72 17.53 -12.31
C PRO A 10 22.62 16.36 -11.86
N PHE A 11 23.39 15.75 -12.77
CA PHE A 11 24.27 14.60 -12.53
C PHE A 11 25.76 14.96 -12.65
N THR A 12 26.12 16.24 -12.56
CA THR A 12 27.53 16.67 -12.58
C THR A 12 28.30 16.28 -11.32
N ASP A 13 27.59 16.01 -10.22
CA ASP A 13 28.18 15.55 -8.95
C ASP A 13 28.16 14.01 -8.85
N HIS A 14 29.37 13.43 -8.87
CA HIS A 14 29.60 11.97 -8.85
C HIS A 14 29.73 11.38 -7.45
N ASP A 15 29.87 12.21 -6.41
CA ASP A 15 29.97 11.72 -5.04
C ASP A 15 28.60 11.38 -4.44
N GLN A 16 27.53 11.59 -5.22
CA GLN A 16 26.17 11.36 -4.77
C GLN A 16 25.58 10.05 -5.31
N HIS A 17 25.23 9.17 -4.39
CA HIS A 17 24.36 8.00 -4.48
C HIS A 17 23.10 8.23 -5.36
N ARG A 18 22.71 7.32 -6.27
CA ARG A 18 21.38 7.34 -6.94
C ARG A 18 20.70 5.98 -7.01
N VAL A 19 21.47 4.91 -7.17
CA VAL A 19 20.95 3.55 -7.18
C VAL A 19 21.11 3.01 -5.77
N PHE A 20 19.99 2.62 -5.16
CA PHE A 20 19.93 2.15 -3.80
C PHE A 20 19.12 0.86 -3.72
N GLY A 21 19.38 0.07 -2.68
CA GLY A 21 18.66 -1.15 -2.39
C GLY A 21 18.96 -1.69 -0.99
N PRO A 22 18.54 -2.94 -0.73
CA PRO A 22 18.86 -3.64 0.51
C PRO A 22 20.35 -3.99 0.60
N ALA A 23 20.76 -4.36 1.81
CA ALA A 23 22.09 -4.91 2.03
C ALA A 23 22.34 -6.13 1.14
N PRO A 24 23.60 -6.40 0.74
CA PRO A 24 23.92 -7.62 -0.01
C PRO A 24 23.39 -8.88 0.69
N GLY A 25 22.53 -9.63 0.00
CA GLY A 25 21.91 -10.86 0.52
C GLY A 25 20.57 -10.65 1.26
N GLU A 26 20.10 -9.42 1.38
CA GLU A 26 18.80 -9.08 1.96
C GLU A 26 17.77 -8.68 0.89
N TYR A 27 16.48 -8.73 1.25
CA TYR A 27 15.35 -8.50 0.36
C TYR A 27 14.20 -7.78 1.08
N GLY A 28 13.33 -7.13 0.30
CA GLY A 28 12.15 -6.42 0.82
C GLY A 28 12.50 -5.07 1.45
N VAL A 29 11.58 -4.53 2.25
CA VAL A 29 11.72 -3.24 2.96
C VAL A 29 11.60 -3.35 4.49
N ALA A 30 11.59 -4.58 5.01
CA ALA A 30 11.56 -4.91 6.45
C ALA A 30 10.44 -4.19 7.26
N MET A 31 9.27 -4.00 6.65
CA MET A 31 8.12 -3.30 7.27
C MET A 31 7.11 -4.24 7.95
N GLN A 32 7.47 -5.51 8.18
CA GLN A 32 6.59 -6.45 8.87
C GLN A 32 6.19 -5.92 10.26
N GLY A 33 4.90 -5.94 10.55
CA GLY A 33 4.31 -5.38 11.78
C GLY A 33 3.94 -3.90 11.67
N ALA A 34 4.77 -3.07 11.03
CA ALA A 34 4.47 -1.63 10.87
C ALA A 34 3.32 -1.37 9.89
N LEU A 35 3.10 -2.27 8.91
CA LEU A 35 1.96 -2.18 8.00
C LEU A 35 0.60 -2.31 8.72
N ASP A 36 0.58 -3.00 9.85
CA ASP A 36 -0.63 -3.29 10.63
C ASP A 36 -0.78 -2.38 11.87
N ASP A 37 0.25 -1.64 12.23
CA ASP A 37 0.20 -0.63 13.29
C ASP A 37 -0.30 0.71 12.73
N TYR A 38 -1.58 1.02 12.99
CA TYR A 38 -2.23 2.24 12.54
C TYR A 38 -1.99 3.46 13.44
N SER A 39 -1.07 3.36 14.40
CA SER A 39 -0.63 4.50 15.20
C SER A 39 0.36 5.38 14.44
N ASP A 40 0.54 6.61 14.93
CA ASP A 40 1.60 7.51 14.43
C ASP A 40 3.00 6.88 14.59
N ALA A 41 3.21 6.04 15.63
CA ALA A 41 4.46 5.31 15.80
C ALA A 41 4.66 4.29 14.69
N GLY A 42 3.62 3.55 14.30
CA GLY A 42 3.67 2.62 13.17
C GLY A 42 4.06 3.29 11.85
N VAL A 43 3.57 4.51 11.58
CA VAL A 43 3.98 5.31 10.41
C VAL A 43 5.45 5.70 10.49
N VAL A 44 5.95 6.10 11.67
CA VAL A 44 7.37 6.42 11.88
C VAL A 44 8.25 5.17 11.68
N ASP A 45 7.85 4.04 12.26
CA ASP A 45 8.59 2.77 12.15
C ASP A 45 8.64 2.29 10.70
N ALA A 46 7.52 2.38 9.98
CA ALA A 46 7.41 2.10 8.54
C ALA A 46 8.40 2.93 7.72
N GLY A 47 8.44 4.26 7.91
CA GLY A 47 9.37 5.13 7.21
C GLY A 47 10.83 4.84 7.56
N THR A 48 11.10 4.49 8.81
CA THR A 48 12.45 4.18 9.31
C THR A 48 12.97 2.89 8.71
N ALA A 49 12.14 1.85 8.70
CA ALA A 49 12.42 0.57 8.06
C ALA A 49 12.69 0.75 6.56
N TRP A 50 11.85 1.52 5.86
CA TRP A 50 12.02 1.80 4.44
C TRP A 50 13.37 2.47 4.13
N LEU A 51 13.75 3.50 4.91
CA LEU A 51 15.04 4.19 4.76
C LEU A 51 16.23 3.27 5.06
N ALA A 52 16.13 2.48 6.13
CA ALA A 52 17.18 1.55 6.53
C ALA A 52 17.38 0.44 5.49
N GLN A 53 16.29 -0.16 5.00
CA GLN A 53 16.36 -1.21 3.99
C GLN A 53 16.69 -0.70 2.59
N SER A 54 16.65 0.61 2.36
CA SER A 54 17.05 1.25 1.10
C SER A 54 18.40 1.96 1.21
N SER A 55 19.19 1.67 2.24
CA SER A 55 20.39 2.46 2.59
C SER A 55 21.69 2.00 1.93
N TRP A 56 21.68 0.94 1.13
CA TRP A 56 22.87 0.49 0.42
C TRP A 56 22.90 1.04 -0.99
N SER A 57 23.92 1.85 -1.26
CA SER A 57 24.20 2.32 -2.61
C SER A 57 24.81 1.21 -3.46
N ILE A 58 24.52 1.20 -4.75
CA ILE A 58 24.98 0.17 -5.69
C ILE A 58 25.58 0.87 -6.91
N ASP A 59 26.87 0.63 -7.16
CA ASP A 59 27.59 1.13 -8.34
C ASP A 59 28.50 0.04 -8.91
N GLY A 60 27.97 -0.73 -9.87
CA GLY A 60 28.63 -1.94 -10.38
C GLY A 60 28.85 -2.96 -9.26
N ASP A 61 30.11 -3.31 -9.02
CA ASP A 61 30.50 -4.24 -7.94
C ASP A 61 30.70 -3.54 -6.59
N ASN A 62 30.65 -2.20 -6.54
CA ASN A 62 30.80 -1.44 -5.31
C ASN A 62 29.44 -1.29 -4.62
N MET A 63 29.37 -1.70 -3.36
CA MET A 63 28.18 -1.54 -2.53
C MET A 63 28.57 -0.91 -1.20
N ASP A 64 28.13 0.32 -0.98
CA ASP A 64 28.43 1.10 0.23
C ASP A 64 27.15 1.39 1.01
N HIS A 65 27.20 1.17 2.33
CA HIS A 65 26.14 1.58 3.24
C HIS A 65 26.13 3.11 3.38
N ALA A 66 25.11 3.76 2.80
CA ALA A 66 25.00 5.21 2.62
C ALA A 66 23.64 5.78 3.12
N PRO A 67 23.26 5.56 4.40
CA PRO A 67 21.96 5.97 4.96
C PRO A 67 21.72 7.49 4.90
N ALA A 68 22.76 8.31 5.09
CA ALA A 68 22.63 9.76 4.99
C ALA A 68 22.29 10.21 3.57
N GLN A 69 22.82 9.53 2.55
CA GLN A 69 22.60 9.93 1.16
C GLN A 69 21.20 9.53 0.67
N ILE A 70 20.67 8.36 1.04
CA ILE A 70 19.28 8.00 0.72
C ILE A 70 18.30 8.95 1.44
N ALA A 71 18.58 9.35 2.68
CA ALA A 71 17.74 10.31 3.41
C ALA A 71 17.67 11.67 2.69
N GLU A 72 18.82 12.21 2.25
CA GLU A 72 18.84 13.45 1.46
C GLU A 72 18.15 13.28 0.10
N ARG A 73 18.23 12.10 -0.53
CA ARG A 73 17.50 11.80 -1.79
C ARG A 73 16.00 11.81 -1.59
N VAL A 74 15.49 11.11 -0.58
CA VAL A 74 14.06 11.09 -0.24
C VAL A 74 13.60 12.51 0.09
N LYS A 75 14.36 13.23 0.92
CA LYS A 75 14.06 14.62 1.28
C LYS A 75 14.07 15.57 0.07
N ALA A 76 14.92 15.36 -0.93
CA ALA A 76 14.96 16.18 -2.14
C ALA A 76 13.94 15.77 -3.21
N ALA A 77 13.38 14.57 -3.15
CA ALA A 77 12.46 14.07 -4.18
C ALA A 77 11.10 14.79 -4.14
N ASP A 78 10.69 15.38 -5.27
CA ASP A 78 9.35 15.96 -5.45
C ASP A 78 8.31 14.91 -5.83
N THR A 79 8.76 13.79 -6.40
CA THR A 79 7.89 12.77 -7.01
C THR A 79 8.48 11.38 -6.81
N PHE A 80 7.61 10.41 -6.60
CA PHE A 80 7.90 8.99 -6.63
C PHE A 80 7.11 8.32 -7.75
N VAL A 81 7.73 7.38 -8.46
CA VAL A 81 7.09 6.65 -9.55
C VAL A 81 7.33 5.16 -9.34
N HIS A 82 6.25 4.40 -9.27
CA HIS A 82 6.28 2.94 -9.36
C HIS A 82 5.67 2.49 -10.68
N LEU A 83 6.17 1.41 -11.27
CA LEU A 83 5.64 0.87 -12.52
C LEU A 83 5.00 -0.51 -12.30
N GLN A 84 4.00 -0.83 -13.13
CA GLN A 84 3.40 -2.14 -13.23
C GLN A 84 3.29 -2.55 -14.71
N ASP A 85 3.65 -3.78 -15.02
CA ASP A 85 3.66 -4.37 -16.36
C ASP A 85 2.73 -5.60 -16.50
N LEU A 86 2.28 -6.17 -15.39
CA LEU A 86 1.39 -7.34 -15.37
C LEU A 86 -0.09 -6.93 -15.33
N SER A 87 -0.88 -7.44 -16.28
CA SER A 87 -2.33 -7.16 -16.35
C SER A 87 -3.15 -7.90 -15.29
N GLU A 88 -2.59 -9.00 -14.79
CA GLU A 88 -3.16 -9.89 -13.78
C GLU A 88 -2.93 -9.36 -12.36
N SER A 89 -2.15 -8.28 -12.22
CA SER A 89 -1.85 -7.62 -10.95
C SER A 89 -2.59 -6.29 -10.80
N ASP A 90 -2.66 -5.82 -9.57
CA ASP A 90 -3.00 -4.44 -9.24
C ASP A 90 -2.33 -4.00 -7.94
N VAL A 91 -2.37 -2.69 -7.66
CA VAL A 91 -1.74 -2.07 -6.49
C VAL A 91 -2.22 -2.61 -5.14
N LEU A 92 -3.37 -3.28 -5.09
CA LEU A 92 -3.96 -3.84 -3.88
C LEU A 92 -3.86 -5.38 -3.83
N MET A 93 -3.14 -6.01 -4.77
CA MET A 93 -3.00 -7.46 -4.83
C MET A 93 -1.86 -7.99 -3.95
N ALA A 94 -0.84 -7.18 -3.69
CA ALA A 94 0.32 -7.57 -2.89
C ALA A 94 0.75 -6.47 -1.93
N ALA A 95 1.21 -6.88 -0.74
CA ALA A 95 1.70 -5.97 0.28
C ALA A 95 2.91 -5.15 -0.18
N ASP A 96 3.71 -5.68 -1.12
CA ASP A 96 4.91 -5.03 -1.63
C ASP A 96 4.62 -3.68 -2.30
N TYR A 97 3.46 -3.51 -2.95
CA TYR A 97 3.06 -2.20 -3.49
C TYR A 97 2.90 -1.17 -2.37
N ALA A 98 2.17 -1.50 -1.31
CA ALA A 98 2.03 -0.61 -0.16
C ALA A 98 3.37 -0.38 0.54
N ALA A 99 4.17 -1.43 0.69
CA ALA A 99 5.47 -1.35 1.35
C ALA A 99 6.45 -0.44 0.59
N HIS A 100 6.50 -0.50 -0.74
CA HIS A 100 7.36 0.36 -1.54
C HIS A 100 6.79 1.77 -1.74
N GLU A 101 5.53 1.88 -2.19
CA GLU A 101 4.93 3.16 -2.56
C GLU A 101 4.51 3.97 -1.33
N ALA A 102 3.80 3.34 -0.39
CA ALA A 102 3.35 4.00 0.84
C ALA A 102 4.46 4.08 1.90
N GLY A 103 5.40 3.13 1.92
CA GLY A 103 6.61 3.22 2.75
C GLY A 103 7.51 4.40 2.37
N PHE A 104 7.65 4.70 1.07
CA PHE A 104 8.32 5.93 0.64
C PHE A 104 7.59 7.18 1.15
N ALA A 105 6.26 7.20 1.10
CA ALA A 105 5.45 8.30 1.62
C ALA A 105 5.69 8.50 3.13
N ALA A 106 5.71 7.41 3.90
CA ALA A 106 6.02 7.43 5.33
C ALA A 106 7.45 7.93 5.61
N ALA A 107 8.44 7.47 4.85
CA ALA A 107 9.82 7.96 4.94
C ALA A 107 9.93 9.46 4.65
N LYS A 108 9.27 9.94 3.60
CA LYS A 108 9.22 11.36 3.24
C LYS A 108 8.56 12.21 4.33
N ALA A 109 7.49 11.70 4.95
CA ALA A 109 6.76 12.38 6.01
C ALA A 109 7.61 12.66 7.27
N GLN A 110 8.63 11.85 7.54
CA GLN A 110 9.57 12.10 8.64
C GLN A 110 10.33 13.43 8.52
N PHE A 111 10.47 13.93 7.28
CA PHE A 111 11.07 15.24 7.01
C PHE A 111 10.05 16.38 7.00
N GLY A 112 8.80 16.13 7.40
CA GLY A 112 7.71 17.11 7.37
C GLY A 112 7.29 17.51 5.95
N GLN A 113 7.55 16.64 4.95
CA GLN A 113 7.29 16.90 3.54
C GLN A 113 6.40 15.81 2.93
N GLN A 114 5.89 16.08 1.73
CA GLN A 114 5.14 15.14 0.92
C GLN A 114 5.70 15.14 -0.51
N ALA A 115 5.54 14.04 -1.22
CA ALA A 115 5.85 13.91 -2.64
C ALA A 115 4.60 13.54 -3.41
N THR A 116 4.56 13.87 -4.70
CA THR A 116 3.52 13.33 -5.58
C THR A 116 3.85 11.88 -5.90
N LEU A 117 2.91 10.96 -5.64
CA LEU A 117 3.10 9.54 -5.93
C LEU A 117 2.38 9.20 -7.23
N TYR A 118 3.10 8.63 -8.20
CA TYR A 118 2.53 8.12 -9.45
C TYR A 118 2.69 6.61 -9.55
N HIS A 119 1.66 5.99 -10.11
CA HIS A 119 1.69 4.61 -10.54
C HIS A 119 1.59 4.57 -12.07
N LEU A 120 2.59 3.97 -12.72
CA LEU A 120 2.74 3.90 -14.16
C LEU A 120 2.30 2.51 -14.66
N ASP A 121 1.14 2.47 -15.30
CA ASP A 121 0.58 1.29 -15.92
C ASP A 121 1.17 1.11 -17.32
N THR A 122 2.01 0.09 -17.48
CA THR A 122 2.70 -0.27 -18.72
C THR A 122 2.23 -1.61 -19.31
N THR A 123 1.12 -2.15 -18.79
CA THR A 123 0.51 -3.41 -19.26
C THR A 123 0.18 -3.39 -20.75
N ASN A 124 -0.04 -2.19 -21.31
CA ASN A 124 0.01 -1.94 -22.75
C ASN A 124 1.25 -1.08 -23.10
N PRO A 125 2.36 -1.68 -23.57
CA PRO A 125 3.59 -0.95 -23.89
C PRO A 125 3.43 0.12 -24.98
N SER A 126 2.41 0.00 -25.84
CA SER A 126 2.15 1.00 -26.89
C SER A 126 1.43 2.25 -26.38
N ALA A 127 0.86 2.20 -25.18
CA ALA A 127 0.09 3.29 -24.60
C ALA A 127 0.18 3.28 -23.06
N PRO A 128 1.38 3.55 -22.49
CA PRO A 128 1.57 3.60 -21.04
C PRO A 128 0.72 4.73 -20.43
N LYS A 129 0.20 4.50 -19.22
CA LYS A 129 -0.66 5.45 -18.51
C LYS A 129 -0.08 5.76 -17.14
N ALA A 130 0.33 7.01 -16.93
CA ALA A 130 0.64 7.51 -15.60
C ALA A 130 -0.64 8.00 -14.93
N ARG A 131 -0.90 7.53 -13.70
CA ARG A 131 -1.94 8.07 -12.82
C ARG A 131 -1.30 8.45 -11.50
N THR A 132 -1.89 9.40 -10.80
CA THR A 132 -1.55 9.54 -9.38
C THR A 132 -1.90 8.24 -8.66
N LEU A 133 -1.14 7.87 -7.65
CA LEU A 133 -1.41 6.65 -6.88
C LEU A 133 -2.81 6.67 -6.26
N LYS A 134 -3.31 7.87 -5.88
CA LYS A 134 -4.69 8.06 -5.42
C LYS A 134 -5.71 7.60 -6.46
N GLU A 135 -5.55 8.02 -7.71
CA GLU A 135 -6.44 7.63 -8.81
C GLU A 135 -6.34 6.14 -9.12
N GLU A 136 -5.14 5.57 -9.05
CA GLU A 136 -4.92 4.14 -9.31
C GLU A 136 -5.54 3.26 -8.22
N ILE A 137 -5.42 3.64 -6.94
CA ILE A 137 -6.10 2.98 -5.82
C ILE A 137 -7.62 3.07 -5.99
N ALA A 138 -8.16 4.26 -6.27
CA ALA A 138 -9.60 4.44 -6.46
C ALA A 138 -10.12 3.59 -7.62
N LYS A 139 -9.41 3.57 -8.76
CA LYS A 139 -9.71 2.70 -9.90
C LYS A 139 -9.74 1.23 -9.48
N THR A 140 -8.73 0.77 -8.76
CA THR A 140 -8.58 -0.63 -8.34
C THR A 140 -9.67 -1.05 -7.36
N VAL A 141 -10.01 -0.19 -6.41
CA VAL A 141 -11.12 -0.44 -5.48
C VAL A 141 -12.43 -0.63 -6.25
N MET A 142 -12.73 0.28 -7.19
CA MET A 142 -14.00 0.26 -7.90
C MET A 142 -14.08 -0.82 -8.97
N ALA A 143 -12.98 -1.08 -9.69
CA ALA A 143 -12.96 -2.02 -10.81
C ALA A 143 -12.83 -3.47 -10.35
N ARG A 144 -12.21 -3.73 -9.19
CA ARG A 144 -11.87 -5.07 -8.72
C ARG A 144 -12.27 -5.31 -7.27
N ALA A 145 -11.71 -4.59 -6.30
CA ALA A 145 -11.91 -4.93 -4.88
C ALA A 145 -13.38 -4.98 -4.47
N ALA A 146 -14.16 -3.95 -4.83
CA ALA A 146 -15.58 -3.85 -4.53
C ALA A 146 -16.46 -4.12 -5.75
N ASN A 147 -15.94 -4.89 -6.71
CA ASN A 147 -16.72 -5.37 -7.85
C ASN A 147 -17.42 -6.69 -7.43
N PRO A 148 -18.76 -6.74 -7.45
CA PRO A 148 -19.51 -7.94 -7.09
C PRO A 148 -19.08 -9.18 -7.89
N ASP A 149 -18.72 -9.02 -9.17
CA ASP A 149 -18.30 -10.13 -10.03
C ASP A 149 -16.98 -10.74 -9.58
N TRP A 150 -16.05 -9.90 -9.09
CA TRP A 150 -14.78 -10.37 -8.54
C TRP A 150 -15.00 -11.10 -7.21
N ILE A 151 -15.84 -10.56 -6.33
CA ILE A 151 -16.18 -11.16 -5.03
C ILE A 151 -16.87 -12.51 -5.22
N ASN A 152 -17.89 -12.57 -6.10
CA ASN A 152 -18.54 -13.81 -6.51
C ASN A 152 -17.55 -14.78 -7.18
N GLY A 153 -16.53 -14.23 -7.86
CA GLY A 153 -15.35 -14.93 -8.34
C GLY A 153 -14.63 -15.66 -7.23
N MET A 154 -14.15 -14.91 -6.25
CA MET A 154 -13.40 -15.40 -5.10
C MET A 154 -14.18 -16.45 -4.31
N MET A 155 -15.50 -16.29 -4.15
CA MET A 155 -16.35 -17.27 -3.44
C MET A 155 -16.31 -18.68 -4.05
N ARG A 156 -15.95 -18.82 -5.34
CA ARG A 156 -15.77 -20.14 -5.99
C ARG A 156 -14.45 -20.84 -5.63
N HIS A 157 -13.58 -20.18 -4.87
CA HIS A 157 -12.24 -20.66 -4.52
C HIS A 157 -12.07 -20.95 -3.01
N GLY A 158 -13.17 -21.07 -2.27
CA GLY A 158 -13.18 -21.52 -0.87
C GLY A 158 -12.20 -20.73 0.01
N PHE A 159 -11.35 -21.45 0.75
CA PHE A 159 -10.37 -20.84 1.65
C PHE A 159 -9.54 -19.73 1.00
N ARG A 160 -9.00 -19.98 -0.21
CA ARG A 160 -8.14 -19.00 -0.89
C ARG A 160 -8.92 -17.76 -1.28
N GLY A 161 -10.16 -17.91 -1.73
CA GLY A 161 -11.04 -16.78 -2.04
C GLY A 161 -11.24 -15.84 -0.86
N GLY A 162 -11.53 -16.40 0.32
CA GLY A 162 -11.64 -15.61 1.55
C GLY A 162 -10.33 -14.93 1.95
N ALA A 163 -9.19 -15.62 1.76
CA ALA A 163 -7.88 -15.05 2.06
C ALA A 163 -7.54 -13.84 1.16
N GLU A 164 -7.91 -13.86 -0.12
CA GLU A 164 -7.71 -12.72 -1.04
C GLU A 164 -8.56 -11.50 -0.67
N MET A 165 -9.79 -11.73 -0.18
CA MET A 165 -10.65 -10.66 0.33
C MET A 165 -10.06 -10.01 1.59
N ALA A 166 -9.55 -10.81 2.52
CA ALA A 166 -8.89 -10.30 3.71
C ALA A 166 -7.61 -9.52 3.37
N ALA A 167 -6.74 -10.10 2.53
CA ALA A 167 -5.48 -9.47 2.11
C ALA A 167 -5.72 -8.14 1.37
N THR A 168 -6.74 -8.06 0.51
CA THR A 168 -7.12 -6.80 -0.15
C THR A 168 -7.45 -5.71 0.88
N LEU A 169 -8.17 -6.05 1.95
CA LEU A 169 -8.50 -5.07 3.01
C LEU A 169 -7.25 -4.62 3.78
N ASP A 170 -6.34 -5.55 4.08
CA ASP A 170 -5.06 -5.24 4.73
C ASP A 170 -4.24 -4.26 3.88
N HIS A 171 -4.14 -4.49 2.57
CA HIS A 171 -3.43 -3.60 1.66
C HIS A 171 -4.09 -2.22 1.56
N MET A 172 -5.43 -2.16 1.51
CA MET A 172 -6.15 -0.88 1.59
C MET A 172 -5.82 -0.14 2.90
N GLY A 173 -5.78 -0.86 4.02
CA GLY A 173 -5.41 -0.31 5.31
C GLY A 173 -3.99 0.24 5.36
N ALA A 174 -3.02 -0.47 4.79
CA ALA A 174 -1.64 -0.01 4.69
C ALA A 174 -1.52 1.29 3.88
N PHE A 175 -2.17 1.39 2.71
CA PHE A 175 -2.19 2.65 1.94
C PHE A 175 -2.91 3.79 2.67
N ALA A 176 -3.99 3.48 3.40
CA ALA A 176 -4.70 4.45 4.22
C ALA A 176 -3.81 4.99 5.34
N ASN A 177 -3.06 4.11 6.00
CA ASN A 177 -2.22 4.47 7.14
C ASN A 177 -0.98 5.24 6.71
N LEU A 178 -0.23 4.73 5.74
CA LEU A 178 1.12 5.22 5.43
C LEU A 178 1.13 6.37 4.41
N ALA A 179 0.19 6.39 3.47
CA ALA A 179 0.13 7.41 2.42
C ALA A 179 -1.13 8.29 2.48
N LYS A 180 -2.10 7.96 3.34
CA LYS A 180 -3.40 8.67 3.47
C LYS A 180 -4.16 8.75 2.13
N LEU A 181 -4.07 7.70 1.30
CA LEU A 181 -4.62 7.70 -0.07
C LEU A 181 -5.96 6.95 -0.23
N VAL A 182 -6.40 6.18 0.76
CA VAL A 182 -7.69 5.49 0.73
C VAL A 182 -8.74 6.30 1.48
N GLU A 183 -9.68 6.87 0.73
CA GLU A 183 -10.77 7.68 1.31
C GLU A 183 -11.91 6.81 1.89
N ALA A 184 -12.63 7.34 2.88
CA ALA A 184 -13.68 6.61 3.61
C ALA A 184 -14.75 5.95 2.72
N HIS A 185 -15.10 6.55 1.58
CA HIS A 185 -16.09 5.98 0.67
C HIS A 185 -15.60 4.70 -0.03
N HIS A 186 -14.28 4.50 -0.15
CA HIS A 186 -13.70 3.25 -0.65
C HIS A 186 -13.91 2.12 0.36
N PHE A 187 -13.71 2.39 1.66
CA PHE A 187 -14.00 1.43 2.72
C PHE A 187 -15.49 1.16 2.85
N ASP A 188 -16.35 2.19 2.78
CA ASP A 188 -17.80 2.01 2.77
C ASP A 188 -18.24 1.07 1.63
N ARG A 189 -17.66 1.26 0.45
CA ARG A 189 -17.97 0.45 -0.74
C ARG A 189 -17.45 -0.97 -0.60
N TYR A 190 -16.23 -1.17 -0.11
CA TYR A 190 -15.66 -2.49 0.10
C TYR A 190 -16.40 -3.26 1.21
N PHE A 191 -16.77 -2.59 2.32
CA PHE A 191 -17.59 -3.18 3.38
C PHE A 191 -18.95 -3.65 2.84
N GLN A 192 -19.68 -2.78 2.11
CA GLN A 192 -20.99 -3.12 1.55
C GLN A 192 -20.96 -4.37 0.65
N GLU A 193 -19.89 -4.52 -0.14
CA GLU A 193 -19.78 -5.63 -1.09
C GLU A 193 -19.15 -6.89 -0.46
N THR A 194 -18.66 -6.79 0.79
CA THR A 194 -18.11 -7.91 1.56
C THR A 194 -18.95 -8.18 2.81
N LEU A 195 -18.59 -7.62 3.97
CA LEU A 195 -19.26 -7.91 5.25
C LEU A 195 -20.69 -7.34 5.35
N GLY A 196 -21.08 -6.43 4.46
CA GLY A 196 -22.47 -5.96 4.31
C GLY A 196 -23.36 -6.91 3.51
N ARG A 197 -22.83 -8.05 3.04
CA ARG A 197 -23.54 -9.06 2.27
C ARG A 197 -23.60 -10.38 3.04
N ASP A 198 -24.81 -10.80 3.40
CA ASP A 198 -25.05 -12.05 4.15
C ASP A 198 -24.45 -13.27 3.45
N ASP A 199 -24.54 -13.34 2.11
CA ASP A 199 -24.01 -14.45 1.33
C ASP A 199 -22.48 -14.56 1.39
N VAL A 200 -21.78 -13.41 1.44
CA VAL A 200 -20.32 -13.36 1.59
C VAL A 200 -19.92 -13.72 3.02
N VAL A 201 -20.64 -13.22 4.02
CA VAL A 201 -20.39 -13.54 5.43
C VAL A 201 -20.59 -15.04 5.68
N ASP A 202 -21.67 -15.64 5.17
CA ASP A 202 -21.93 -17.07 5.29
C ASP A 202 -20.85 -17.91 4.58
N PHE A 203 -20.44 -17.50 3.38
CA PHE A 203 -19.32 -18.12 2.67
C PHE A 203 -18.03 -18.09 3.49
N LEU A 204 -17.64 -16.92 4.03
CA LEU A 204 -16.43 -16.77 4.81
C LEU A 204 -16.51 -17.60 6.10
N ARG A 205 -17.66 -17.61 6.78
CA ARG A 205 -17.87 -18.42 7.99
C ARG A 205 -17.67 -19.91 7.72
N GLU A 206 -18.17 -20.41 6.58
CA GLU A 206 -18.04 -21.82 6.21
C GLU A 206 -16.63 -22.18 5.71
N HIS A 207 -16.02 -21.35 4.85
CA HIS A 207 -14.83 -21.73 4.10
C HIS A 207 -13.53 -21.12 4.64
N ASN A 208 -13.58 -19.99 5.34
CA ASN A 208 -12.43 -19.33 5.92
C ASN A 208 -12.81 -18.42 7.12
N PRO A 209 -13.19 -18.99 8.27
CA PRO A 209 -13.60 -18.20 9.43
C PRO A 209 -12.48 -17.28 9.95
N GLN A 210 -11.21 -17.64 9.73
CA GLN A 210 -10.07 -16.80 10.07
C GLN A 210 -10.01 -15.51 9.23
N ALA A 211 -10.36 -15.61 7.95
CA ALA A 211 -10.48 -14.42 7.10
C ALA A 211 -11.67 -13.54 7.52
N LEU A 212 -12.79 -14.16 7.95
CA LEU A 212 -13.93 -13.41 8.50
C LEU A 212 -13.51 -12.61 9.75
N ASP A 213 -12.88 -13.28 10.71
CA ASP A 213 -12.32 -12.65 11.92
C ASP A 213 -11.36 -11.51 11.57
N ALA A 214 -10.39 -11.79 10.70
CA ALA A 214 -9.40 -10.81 10.29
C ALA A 214 -10.05 -9.57 9.65
N MET A 215 -11.04 -9.77 8.77
CA MET A 215 -11.75 -8.66 8.13
C MET A 215 -12.55 -7.83 9.13
N ILE A 216 -13.28 -8.47 10.05
CA ILE A 216 -14.04 -7.78 11.10
C ILE A 216 -13.09 -6.93 11.95
N GLU A 217 -12.03 -7.53 12.49
CA GLU A 217 -11.07 -6.84 13.36
C GLU A 217 -10.34 -5.73 12.61
N ARG A 218 -10.00 -5.93 11.34
CA ARG A 218 -9.37 -4.93 10.50
C ARG A 218 -10.26 -3.70 10.28
N PHE A 219 -11.55 -3.91 10.01
CA PHE A 219 -12.51 -2.81 9.89
C PHE A 219 -12.68 -2.04 11.19
N HIS A 220 -12.70 -2.72 12.35
CA HIS A 220 -12.67 -2.07 13.67
C HIS A 220 -11.38 -1.27 13.87
N ALA A 221 -10.22 -1.85 13.61
CA ALA A 221 -8.93 -1.16 13.74
C ALA A 221 -8.86 0.11 12.87
N LEU A 222 -9.37 0.06 11.63
CA LEU A 222 -9.46 1.22 10.75
C LEU A 222 -10.38 2.31 11.30
N ALA A 223 -11.51 1.94 11.90
CA ALA A 223 -12.44 2.89 12.51
C ALA A 223 -11.86 3.50 13.80
N GLU A 224 -11.27 2.69 14.67
CA GLU A 224 -10.63 3.10 15.92
C GLU A 224 -9.43 4.03 15.67
N ALA A 225 -8.65 3.77 14.62
CA ALA A 225 -7.54 4.63 14.20
C ALA A 225 -7.99 5.90 13.44
N GLY A 226 -9.29 6.08 13.18
CA GLY A 226 -9.83 7.21 12.41
C GLY A 226 -9.46 7.20 10.92
N LEU A 227 -8.92 6.09 10.41
CA LEU A 227 -8.62 5.89 8.99
C LEU A 227 -9.88 5.62 8.17
N TRP A 228 -10.94 5.09 8.82
CA TRP A 228 -12.26 4.94 8.24
C TRP A 228 -13.33 5.63 9.08
N ILE A 229 -13.87 6.72 8.55
CA ILE A 229 -14.99 7.46 9.15
C ILE A 229 -16.18 7.41 8.19
N THR A 230 -17.07 6.43 8.40
CA THR A 230 -18.28 6.30 7.61
C THR A 230 -19.32 7.37 7.98
N ARG A 231 -20.11 7.81 6.99
CA ARG A 231 -21.27 8.69 7.22
C ARG A 231 -22.58 7.90 7.35
N ARG A 232 -22.53 6.57 7.23
CA ARG A 232 -23.70 5.70 7.26
C ARG A 232 -23.82 5.03 8.63
N ASN A 233 -24.83 5.43 9.40
CA ASN A 233 -25.09 4.86 10.72
C ASN A 233 -25.35 3.34 10.67
N SER A 234 -25.88 2.82 9.55
CA SER A 234 -26.13 1.38 9.38
C SER A 234 -24.84 0.57 9.42
N ILE A 235 -23.78 1.02 8.74
CA ILE A 235 -22.48 0.33 8.69
C ILE A 235 -21.87 0.23 10.08
N SER A 236 -21.89 1.31 10.86
CA SER A 236 -21.37 1.29 12.23
C SER A 236 -22.15 0.30 13.12
N SER A 237 -23.47 0.21 12.94
CA SER A 237 -24.30 -0.75 13.67
C SER A 237 -24.04 -2.19 13.23
N GLU A 238 -23.96 -2.44 11.93
CA GLU A 238 -23.70 -3.77 11.34
C GLU A 238 -22.33 -4.30 11.79
N LEU A 239 -21.29 -3.47 11.71
CA LEU A 239 -19.93 -3.83 12.15
C LEU A 239 -19.87 -4.18 13.65
N ALA A 240 -20.61 -3.45 14.49
CA ALA A 240 -20.72 -3.74 15.92
C ALA A 240 -21.46 -5.07 16.18
N GLN A 241 -22.52 -5.36 15.41
CA GLN A 241 -23.28 -6.61 15.52
C GLN A 241 -22.44 -7.81 15.08
N LEU A 242 -21.67 -7.68 13.98
CA LEU A 242 -20.79 -8.74 13.49
C LEU A 242 -19.80 -9.19 14.58
N ARG A 243 -19.12 -8.24 15.25
CA ARG A 243 -18.17 -8.56 16.34
C ARG A 243 -18.83 -9.27 17.52
N GLN A 244 -20.06 -8.90 17.88
CA GLN A 244 -20.81 -9.54 18.97
C GLN A 244 -21.32 -10.95 18.60
N SER A 245 -21.69 -11.16 17.34
CA SER A 245 -22.19 -12.44 16.86
C SER A 245 -21.10 -13.48 16.62
N HIS A 246 -19.84 -13.04 16.52
CA HIS A 246 -18.67 -13.86 16.22
C HIS A 246 -17.75 -14.09 17.43
N ALA A 247 -17.93 -13.36 18.53
CA ALA A 247 -17.26 -13.56 19.82
C ALA A 247 -17.89 -14.70 20.63
#